data_AF-A0A7Y9JCZ1-F1
#
_entry.id   AF-A0A7Y9JCZ1-F1
#
_cell.length_a   1.000
_cell.length_b   1.000
_cell.length_c   1.000
_cell.angle_alpha   90.00
_cell.angle_beta   90.00
_cell.angle_gamma   90.00
#
_symmetry.space_group_name_H-M   'P 1'
#
loop_
_entity.id
_entity.type
_entity.pdbx_description
1 polymer ?
#
loop_
_entity_poly.entity_id
_entity_poly.type
_entity_poly.pdbx_seq_one_letter_code
_entity_poly.pdbx_strand_id
1 'polypeptide(L)'
;MAARRRRCAFCSTPLPKDARPNRKYCNADCRAGRPKPEAAPKPKAAPKPKAAPKPKAAPKPKAAPKPKAKVAMSVADAAKNGTERDLLEAMRDRIAEAITDPDCPKRELAALTLRLANIVKEIKAVESAEGDDAIGKAMDTPDDNFDPNAL
;
A
#
# COMPACT_ATOMS: atom_id res chain seq x y z
N MET A 1 -6.44 36.61 -45.47
CA MET A 1 -6.05 37.03 -44.10
C MET A 1 -6.18 35.83 -43.17
N ALA A 2 -5.09 35.32 -42.59
CA ALA A 2 -5.15 34.14 -41.70
C ALA A 2 -5.78 34.54 -40.35
N ALA A 3 -6.86 33.87 -39.94
CA ALA A 3 -7.51 34.11 -38.66
C ALA A 3 -6.51 33.88 -37.50
N ARG A 4 -6.30 34.91 -36.65
CA ARG A 4 -5.45 34.80 -35.47
C ARG A 4 -6.01 33.69 -34.56
N ARG A 5 -5.25 32.60 -34.41
CA ARG A 5 -5.63 31.49 -33.52
C ARG A 5 -5.66 31.99 -32.08
N ARG A 6 -6.78 31.80 -31.38
CA ARG A 6 -6.88 32.08 -29.95
C ARG A 6 -5.86 31.22 -29.19
N ARG A 7 -5.22 31.81 -28.17
CA ARG A 7 -4.21 31.13 -27.33
C ARG A 7 -4.79 30.80 -25.95
N CYS A 8 -4.29 29.72 -25.37
CA CYS A 8 -4.57 29.32 -23.99
C CYS A 8 -4.03 30.37 -23.01
N ALA A 9 -4.84 30.75 -22.01
CA ALA A 9 -4.43 31.73 -21.00
C ALA A 9 -3.35 31.22 -20.03
N PHE A 10 -3.17 29.89 -19.91
CA PHE A 10 -2.23 29.29 -18.96
C PHE A 10 -0.87 28.95 -19.59
N CYS A 11 -0.87 28.31 -20.77
CA CYS A 11 0.35 27.80 -21.40
C CYS A 11 0.62 28.37 -22.79
N SER A 12 -0.12 29.42 -23.20
CA SER A 12 0.07 30.16 -24.45
C SER A 12 -0.03 29.35 -25.76
N THR A 13 -0.30 28.05 -25.70
CA THR A 13 -0.51 27.20 -26.88
C THR A 13 -1.81 27.55 -27.61
N PRO A 14 -1.87 27.39 -28.94
CA PRO A 14 -3.09 27.64 -29.70
C PRO A 14 -4.22 26.70 -29.27
N LEU A 15 -5.41 27.25 -29.08
CA LEU A 15 -6.61 26.47 -28.77
C LEU A 15 -6.96 25.55 -29.96
N PRO A 16 -7.55 24.36 -29.69
CA PRO A 16 -7.99 23.44 -30.74
C PRO A 16 -9.02 24.12 -31.64
N LYS A 17 -9.08 23.72 -32.92
CA LYS A 17 -9.95 24.35 -33.92
C LYS A 17 -11.44 24.24 -33.55
N ASP A 18 -11.81 23.15 -32.89
CA ASP A 18 -13.18 22.85 -32.44
C ASP A 18 -13.49 23.45 -31.04
N ALA A 19 -12.62 24.34 -30.55
CA ALA A 19 -12.85 25.01 -29.28
C ALA A 19 -14.03 26.00 -29.37
N ARG A 20 -15.00 25.84 -28.46
CA ARG A 20 -16.11 26.79 -28.26
C ARG A 20 -15.58 28.24 -28.17
N PRO A 21 -16.33 29.25 -28.65
CA PRO A 21 -15.90 30.64 -28.70
C PRO A 21 -15.31 31.20 -27.38
N ASN A 22 -15.88 30.80 -26.24
CA ASN A 22 -15.48 31.29 -24.92
C ASN A 22 -14.47 30.38 -24.19
N ARG A 23 -13.89 29.37 -24.85
CA ARG A 23 -12.93 28.46 -24.21
C ARG A 23 -11.59 29.18 -23.99
N LYS A 24 -11.20 29.39 -22.72
CA LYS A 24 -9.95 30.08 -22.32
C LYS A 24 -8.71 29.18 -22.24
N TYR A 25 -8.90 27.85 -22.08
CA TYR A 25 -7.81 26.90 -21.83
C TYR A 25 -7.80 25.77 -22.85
N CYS A 26 -6.60 25.30 -23.24
CA CYS A 26 -6.43 24.24 -24.24
C CYS A 26 -7.01 22.90 -23.74
N ASN A 27 -6.81 22.53 -22.47
CA ASN A 27 -7.34 21.30 -21.84
C ASN A 27 -7.75 21.51 -20.38
N ALA A 28 -8.33 20.47 -19.76
CA ALA A 28 -8.75 20.47 -18.36
C ALA A 28 -7.56 20.69 -17.41
N ASP A 29 -6.38 20.18 -17.74
CA ASP A 29 -5.16 20.35 -16.92
C ASP A 29 -4.75 21.82 -16.79
N CYS A 30 -4.77 22.55 -17.91
CA CYS A 30 -4.49 23.98 -17.93
C CYS A 30 -5.60 24.81 -17.26
N ARG A 31 -6.83 24.29 -17.20
CA ARG A 31 -7.92 24.92 -16.41
C ARG A 31 -7.69 24.71 -14.91
N ALA A 32 -7.12 23.57 -14.52
CA ALA A 32 -6.81 23.22 -13.13
C ALA A 32 -5.43 23.72 -12.66
N GLY A 33 -4.69 24.46 -13.49
CA GLY A 33 -3.36 24.98 -13.17
C GLY A 33 -2.26 23.91 -13.04
N ARG A 34 -2.49 22.69 -13.56
CA ARG A 34 -1.48 21.62 -13.52
C ARG A 34 -0.49 21.82 -14.68
N PRO A 35 0.82 21.97 -14.41
CA PRO A 35 1.82 21.93 -15.48
C PRO A 35 1.83 20.54 -16.11
N LYS A 36 2.08 20.48 -17.43
CA LYS A 36 2.22 19.22 -18.17
C LYS A 36 3.44 18.48 -17.61
N PRO A 37 3.36 17.18 -17.27
CA PRO A 37 4.56 16.41 -16.94
C PRO A 37 5.49 16.44 -18.16
N GLU A 38 6.72 16.91 -17.95
CA GLU A 38 7.78 16.85 -18.96
C GLU A 38 7.96 15.42 -19.43
N ALA A 39 7.90 15.23 -20.75
CA ALA A 39 8.12 13.95 -21.37
C ALA A 39 9.60 13.56 -21.20
N ALA A 40 9.85 12.44 -20.52
CA ALA A 40 11.16 11.81 -20.48
C ALA A 40 11.73 11.61 -21.91
N PRO A 41 13.06 11.75 -22.10
CA PRO A 41 13.67 11.70 -23.42
C PRO A 41 13.52 10.32 -24.05
N LYS A 42 13.14 10.28 -25.34
CA LYS A 42 13.03 9.06 -26.14
C LYS A 42 14.43 8.45 -26.38
N PRO A 43 14.69 7.17 -26.05
CA PRO A 43 15.90 6.50 -26.49
C PRO A 43 15.88 6.25 -28.01
N LYS A 44 16.99 6.56 -28.69
CA LYS A 44 17.22 6.36 -30.13
C LYS A 44 17.35 4.86 -30.46
N ALA A 45 16.90 4.51 -31.66
CA ALA A 45 16.76 3.15 -32.18
C ALA A 45 18.09 2.42 -32.39
N ALA A 46 18.09 1.12 -32.05
CA ALA A 46 19.08 0.11 -32.47
C ALA A 46 18.46 -0.86 -33.51
N PRO A 47 19.24 -1.53 -34.37
CA PRO A 47 18.78 -2.08 -35.64
C PRO A 47 18.05 -3.44 -35.50
N LYS A 48 17.13 -3.70 -36.44
CA LYS A 48 16.29 -4.92 -36.52
C LYS A 48 17.08 -6.16 -36.98
N PRO A 49 16.85 -7.34 -36.38
CA PRO A 49 16.87 -8.60 -37.11
C PRO A 49 15.48 -9.24 -37.23
N LYS A 50 15.36 -10.11 -38.24
CA LYS A 50 14.14 -10.61 -38.90
C LYS A 50 13.32 -11.64 -38.09
N ALA A 51 12.09 -11.79 -38.54
CA ALA A 51 10.96 -12.53 -37.96
C ALA A 51 11.08 -14.07 -37.95
N ALA A 52 10.48 -14.68 -36.92
CA ALA A 52 9.64 -15.91 -36.94
C ALA A 52 9.07 -16.18 -35.52
N PRO A 53 8.06 -17.06 -35.34
CA PRO A 53 6.70 -17.06 -35.87
C PRO A 53 5.66 -16.77 -34.75
N LYS A 54 4.41 -16.40 -35.10
CA LYS A 54 3.30 -16.32 -34.11
C LYS A 54 2.88 -17.72 -33.67
N PRO A 55 2.67 -17.94 -32.35
CA PRO A 55 1.42 -18.58 -31.97
C PRO A 55 0.80 -18.07 -30.65
N LYS A 56 -0.52 -17.89 -30.73
CA LYS A 56 -1.57 -18.09 -29.70
C LYS A 56 -1.57 -17.22 -28.43
N ALA A 57 -2.79 -16.91 -28.01
CA ALA A 57 -3.14 -15.98 -26.93
C ALA A 57 -2.85 -16.50 -25.51
N ALA A 58 -2.77 -15.53 -24.58
CA ALA A 58 -2.72 -15.58 -23.12
C ALA A 58 -1.35 -15.91 -22.48
N PRO A 59 -0.97 -15.37 -21.28
CA PRO A 59 -1.83 -14.93 -20.18
C PRO A 59 -1.46 -13.57 -19.52
N LYS A 60 -2.30 -13.12 -18.58
CA LYS A 60 -2.06 -12.00 -17.64
C LYS A 60 -0.63 -12.06 -17.06
N PRO A 61 0.10 -10.93 -16.93
CA PRO A 61 1.40 -10.93 -16.29
C PRO A 61 1.27 -11.43 -14.85
N LYS A 62 1.96 -12.53 -14.57
CA LYS A 62 2.10 -13.16 -13.25
C LYS A 62 2.99 -12.28 -12.36
N ALA A 63 2.66 -12.34 -11.08
CA ALA A 63 3.38 -11.77 -9.94
C ALA A 63 4.92 -11.89 -10.05
N ALA A 64 5.59 -10.77 -9.75
CA ALA A 64 7.03 -10.70 -9.46
C ALA A 64 7.29 -11.14 -8.00
N PRO A 65 8.54 -11.51 -7.65
CA PRO A 65 8.85 -12.71 -6.89
C PRO A 65 8.64 -12.59 -5.37
N LYS A 66 8.04 -13.63 -4.79
CA LYS A 66 8.02 -13.87 -3.34
C LYS A 66 9.47 -13.99 -2.82
N PRO A 67 9.91 -13.18 -1.84
CA PRO A 67 11.09 -13.51 -1.06
C PRO A 67 10.82 -14.82 -0.28
N LYS A 68 11.88 -15.63 -0.19
CA LYS A 68 11.83 -17.05 0.17
C LYS A 68 11.48 -17.26 1.64
N ALA A 69 10.41 -18.04 1.83
CA ALA A 69 10.22 -19.09 2.83
C ALA A 69 10.99 -18.98 4.17
N LYS A 70 10.37 -18.32 5.15
CA LYS A 70 9.93 -19.08 6.34
C LYS A 70 8.57 -19.66 5.95
N VAL A 71 8.17 -20.83 6.42
CA VAL A 71 6.82 -21.36 6.16
C VAL A 71 5.81 -20.44 6.84
N ALA A 72 5.57 -19.27 6.26
CA ALA A 72 4.54 -18.36 6.65
C ALA A 72 3.26 -19.06 6.22
N MET A 73 2.56 -19.65 7.19
CA MET A 73 1.19 -20.06 6.99
C MET A 73 0.48 -18.91 6.28
N SER A 74 -0.20 -19.19 5.18
CA SER A 74 -1.00 -18.14 4.56
C SER A 74 -2.07 -17.74 5.56
N VAL A 75 -2.59 -16.52 5.46
CA VAL A 75 -3.72 -16.07 6.31
C VAL A 75 -4.88 -17.09 6.27
N ALA A 76 -5.09 -17.75 5.12
CA ALA A 76 -6.12 -18.77 4.98
C ALA A 76 -5.79 -20.09 5.70
N ASP A 77 -4.51 -20.46 5.80
CA ASP A 77 -4.08 -21.66 6.52
C ASP A 77 -4.06 -21.43 8.02
N ALA A 78 -3.56 -20.27 8.46
CA ALA A 78 -3.57 -19.85 9.86
C ALA A 78 -5.00 -19.72 10.39
N ALA A 79 -5.93 -19.17 9.59
CA ALA A 79 -7.34 -19.07 9.98
C ALA A 79 -8.06 -20.43 10.13
N LYS A 80 -7.55 -21.49 9.49
CA LYS A 80 -8.19 -22.82 9.53
C LYS A 80 -7.57 -23.75 10.56
N ASN A 81 -6.25 -23.71 10.69
CA ASN A 81 -5.48 -24.72 11.43
C ASN A 81 -4.50 -24.10 12.43
N GLY A 82 -4.33 -22.79 12.43
CA GLY A 82 -3.36 -22.09 13.27
C GLY A 82 -3.96 -21.59 14.57
N THR A 83 -3.07 -21.11 15.44
CA THR A 83 -3.46 -20.40 16.67
C THR A 83 -3.86 -18.95 16.36
N GLU A 84 -4.50 -18.27 17.30
CA GLU A 84 -4.82 -16.85 17.17
C GLU A 84 -3.55 -16.02 16.90
N ARG A 85 -2.46 -16.37 17.58
CA ARG A 85 -1.14 -15.80 17.34
C ARG A 85 -0.69 -15.96 15.89
N ASP A 86 -0.76 -17.17 15.34
CA ASP A 86 -0.33 -17.45 13.96
C ASP A 86 -1.15 -16.64 12.94
N LEU A 87 -2.45 -16.48 13.17
CA LEU A 87 -3.32 -15.69 12.32
C LEU A 87 -2.93 -14.20 12.34
N LEU A 88 -2.70 -13.65 13.53
CA LEU A 88 -2.30 -12.26 13.71
C LEU A 88 -0.92 -11.98 13.08
N GLU A 89 0.04 -12.89 13.24
CA GLU A 89 1.35 -12.79 12.60
C GLU A 89 1.24 -12.85 11.07
N ALA A 90 0.44 -13.76 10.51
CA ALA A 90 0.21 -13.83 9.07
C ALA A 90 -0.47 -12.57 8.50
N MET A 91 -1.41 -11.98 9.24
CA MET A 91 -2.05 -10.72 8.86
C MET A 91 -1.08 -9.53 8.94
N ARG A 92 -0.21 -9.49 9.96
CA ARG A 92 0.84 -8.48 10.12
C ARG A 92 1.77 -8.47 8.91
N ASP A 93 2.27 -9.64 8.53
CA ASP A 93 3.25 -9.78 7.46
C ASP A 93 2.66 -9.34 6.12
N ARG A 94 1.39 -9.71 5.85
CA ARG A 94 0.68 -9.26 4.64
C ARG A 94 0.49 -7.74 4.58
N ILE A 95 0.21 -7.09 5.71
CA ILE A 95 0.05 -5.63 5.77
C ILE A 95 1.41 -4.94 5.61
N ALA A 96 2.46 -5.49 6.21
CA ALA A 96 3.82 -4.97 6.04
C ALA A 96 4.24 -4.99 4.56
N GLU A 97 4.00 -6.10 3.85
CA GLU A 97 4.21 -6.18 2.40
C GLU A 97 3.45 -5.08 1.65
N ALA A 98 2.15 -4.91 1.96
CA ALA A 98 1.31 -3.92 1.29
C ALA A 98 1.75 -2.47 1.53
N ILE A 99 2.29 -2.13 2.71
CA ILE A 99 2.79 -0.79 3.02
C ILE A 99 4.12 -0.51 2.31
N THR A 100 4.96 -1.55 2.16
CA THR A 100 6.25 -1.44 1.47
C THR A 100 6.13 -1.43 -0.05
N ASP A 101 4.97 -1.79 -0.59
CA ASP A 101 4.70 -1.75 -2.02
C ASP A 101 4.74 -0.29 -2.54
N PRO A 102 5.59 0.02 -3.54
CA PRO A 102 5.67 1.37 -4.11
C PRO A 102 4.37 1.84 -4.78
N ASP A 103 3.49 0.91 -5.17
CA ASP A 103 2.17 1.21 -5.74
C ASP A 103 1.07 1.38 -4.67
N CYS A 104 1.42 1.32 -3.38
CA CYS A 104 0.47 1.52 -2.30
C CYS A 104 -0.16 2.93 -2.37
N PRO A 105 -1.49 3.04 -2.53
CA PRO A 105 -2.15 4.34 -2.61
C PRO A 105 -1.95 5.13 -1.31
N LYS A 106 -1.54 6.39 -1.44
CA LYS A 106 -1.23 7.28 -0.29
C LYS A 106 -2.36 7.43 0.72
N ARG A 107 -3.61 7.29 0.26
CA ARG A 107 -4.81 7.32 1.10
C ARG A 107 -4.87 6.12 2.06
N GLU A 108 -4.41 4.96 1.62
CA GLU A 108 -4.45 3.71 2.40
C GLU A 108 -3.26 3.57 3.35
N LEU A 109 -2.16 4.32 3.13
CA LEU A 109 -0.98 4.26 4.01
C LEU A 109 -1.32 4.51 5.48
N ALA A 110 -2.15 5.50 5.78
CA ALA A 110 -2.54 5.80 7.16
C ALA A 110 -3.37 4.67 7.79
N ALA A 111 -4.30 4.08 7.04
CA ALA A 111 -5.14 2.99 7.52
C ALA A 111 -4.32 1.71 7.75
N LEU A 112 -3.44 1.37 6.81
CA LEU A 112 -2.59 0.17 6.89
C LEU A 112 -1.58 0.27 8.03
N THR A 113 -0.94 1.43 8.21
CA THR A 113 0.01 1.66 9.32
C THR A 113 -0.67 1.60 10.68
N LEU A 114 -1.88 2.13 10.82
CA LEU A 114 -2.67 1.99 12.05
C LEU A 114 -3.07 0.53 12.30
N ARG A 115 -3.53 -0.19 11.27
CA ARG A 115 -3.88 -1.61 11.40
C ARG A 115 -2.67 -2.45 11.80
N LEU A 116 -1.49 -2.17 11.23
CA LEU A 116 -0.24 -2.81 11.61
C LEU A 116 0.08 -2.58 13.10
N ALA A 117 -0.02 -1.34 13.57
CA ALA A 117 0.22 -1.00 14.98
C ALA A 117 -0.76 -1.71 15.93
N ASN A 118 -2.03 -1.85 15.54
CA ASN A 118 -3.03 -2.56 16.34
C ASN A 118 -2.75 -4.06 16.41
N ILE A 119 -2.44 -4.71 15.28
CA ILE A 119 -2.10 -6.14 15.27
C ILE A 119 -0.86 -6.42 16.12
N VAL A 120 0.15 -5.54 16.09
CA VAL A 120 1.34 -5.67 16.96
C VAL A 120 0.97 -5.57 18.45
N LYS A 121 0.01 -4.72 18.82
CA LYS A 121 -0.49 -4.65 20.20
C LYS A 121 -1.29 -5.91 20.58
N GLU A 122 -2.13 -6.41 19.67
CA GLU A 122 -2.90 -7.64 19.88
C GLU A 122 -1.98 -8.85 20.09
N ILE A 123 -0.92 -9.01 19.28
CA ILE A 123 0.08 -10.08 19.47
C ILE A 123 0.72 -9.98 20.85
N LYS A 124 1.12 -8.78 21.30
CA LYS A 124 1.71 -8.60 22.63
C LYS A 124 0.74 -8.92 23.76
N ALA A 125 -0.55 -8.63 23.57
CA ALA A 125 -1.57 -8.95 24.55
C ALA A 125 -1.76 -10.47 24.67
N VAL A 126 -1.81 -11.18 23.54
CA VAL A 126 -1.84 -12.65 23.50
C VAL A 126 -0.58 -13.22 24.17
N GLU A 127 0.60 -12.69 23.87
CA GLU A 127 1.87 -13.11 24.49
C GLU A 127 1.91 -12.90 26.00
N SER A 128 1.31 -11.80 26.48
CA SER A 128 1.29 -11.50 27.91
C SER A 128 0.31 -12.39 28.65
N ALA A 129 -0.84 -12.70 28.04
CA ALA A 129 -1.82 -13.64 28.59
C ALA A 129 -1.33 -15.11 28.57
N GLU A 130 -0.45 -15.46 27.63
CA GLU A 130 0.22 -16.77 27.58
C GLU A 130 1.46 -16.85 28.47
N GLY A 131 2.03 -15.70 28.84
CA GLY A 131 3.17 -15.57 29.73
C GLY A 131 2.77 -15.62 31.20
N ASP A 132 3.73 -15.91 32.07
CA ASP A 132 3.52 -15.98 33.52
C ASP A 132 3.09 -14.59 34.05
N ASP A 133 1.78 -14.35 34.14
CA ASP A 133 1.18 -13.12 34.66
C ASP A 133 1.50 -12.98 36.16
N ALA A 134 2.72 -12.58 36.48
CA ALA A 134 3.17 -12.37 37.86
C ALA A 134 2.27 -11.37 38.61
N ILE A 135 1.68 -10.41 37.88
CA ILE A 135 0.70 -9.46 38.42
C ILE A 135 -0.63 -10.16 38.73
N GLY A 136 -1.13 -11.03 37.85
CA GLY A 136 -2.33 -11.83 38.13
C GLY A 136 -2.12 -12.75 39.33
N LYS A 137 -0.97 -13.43 39.37
CA LYS A 137 -0.59 -14.29 40.50
C LYS A 137 -0.48 -13.52 41.82
N ALA A 138 0.02 -12.29 41.81
CA ALA A 138 0.08 -11.43 42.99
C ALA A 138 -1.30 -10.88 43.42
N MET A 139 -2.28 -10.83 42.52
CA MET A 139 -3.67 -10.52 42.89
C MET A 139 -4.39 -11.72 43.50
N ASP A 140 -4.01 -12.94 43.10
CA ASP A 140 -4.55 -14.18 43.67
C ASP A 140 -3.90 -14.58 45.00
N THR A 141 -2.79 -13.95 45.41
CA THR A 141 -2.23 -14.17 46.76
C THR A 141 -3.11 -13.51 47.80
N PRO A 142 -3.71 -14.27 48.74
CA PRO A 142 -4.45 -13.70 49.85
C PRO A 142 -3.55 -12.80 50.70
N ASP A 143 -4.11 -11.71 51.22
CA ASP A 143 -3.41 -10.84 52.17
C ASP A 143 -3.07 -11.66 53.43
N ASP A 144 -1.84 -11.54 53.91
CA ASP A 144 -1.45 -12.14 55.18
C ASP A 144 -2.27 -11.52 56.32
N ASN A 145 -2.73 -12.35 57.26
CA ASN A 145 -3.57 -11.87 58.34
C ASN A 145 -2.80 -10.86 59.22
N PHE A 146 -3.21 -9.59 59.19
CA PHE A 146 -2.63 -8.52 59.98
C PHE A 146 -2.59 -8.87 61.48
N ASP A 147 -1.38 -9.01 62.05
CA ASP A 147 -1.17 -9.23 63.47
C ASP A 147 -0.77 -7.91 64.17
N PRO A 148 -1.65 -7.32 65.00
CA PRO A 148 -1.36 -6.08 65.71
C PRO A 148 -0.31 -6.21 66.82
N ASN A 149 0.10 -7.42 67.21
CA ASN A 149 1.10 -7.67 68.25
C ASN A 149 2.49 -8.00 67.70
N ALA A 150 2.69 -7.99 66.38
CA ALA A 150 3.97 -8.32 65.75
C ALA A 150 5.02 -7.17 65.76
N LEU A 151 5.03 -6.36 66.83
CA LEU A 151 6.01 -5.28 67.06
C LEU A 151 7.02 -5.66 68.15
#